data_AF-A0A4Q8QQV7-F1
#
_entry.id   AF-A0A4Q8QQV7-F1
#
_cell.length_a   1.000
_cell.length_b   1.000
_cell.length_c   1.000
_cell.angle_alpha   90.00
_cell.angle_beta   90.00
_cell.angle_gamma   90.00
#
_symmetry.space_group_name_H-M   'P 1'
#
loop_
_entity.id
_entity.type
_entity.pdbx_description
1 polymer ?
#
loop_
_entity_poly.entity_id
_entity_poly.type
_entity_poly.pdbx_seq_one_letter_code
_entity_poly.pdbx_strand_id
1 'polypeptide(L)'
;MRVYIIVAGLVLSIIGRASATVVDKGTDAQRSCEILVQSSFRNQDDARSAGTCEGMIETAMIFSPNLPTNIRACPPAQGSILQGAKVFLRYLDNNPDRAKEPGLTVAIESFRDAWPCQGDDAEPSTKTGSKKRAPTKPKQ
;
A
#
# COMPACT_ATOMS: atom_id res chain seq x y z
N MET A 1 14.92 -3.96 52.44
CA MET A 1 15.21 -3.30 51.14
C MET A 1 14.81 -4.14 49.93
N ARG A 2 15.22 -5.40 49.79
CA ARG A 2 14.86 -6.25 48.62
C ARG A 2 13.35 -6.44 48.40
N VAL A 3 12.57 -6.58 49.48
CA VAL A 3 11.10 -6.74 49.41
C VAL A 3 10.42 -5.50 48.82
N TYR A 4 10.89 -4.30 49.14
CA TYR A 4 10.33 -3.05 48.61
C TYR A 4 10.56 -2.88 47.10
N ILE A 5 11.71 -3.34 46.59
CA ILE A 5 12.02 -3.31 45.15
C ILE A 5 11.11 -4.27 44.37
N ILE A 6 10.83 -5.45 44.92
CA ILE A 6 9.96 -6.45 44.28
C ILE A 6 8.52 -5.95 44.24
N VAL A 7 8.03 -5.36 45.35
CA VAL A 7 6.67 -4.82 45.42
C VAL A 7 6.51 -3.61 44.48
N ALA A 8 7.48 -2.71 44.42
CA ALA A 8 7.45 -1.58 43.49
C ALA A 8 7.42 -2.04 42.02
N GLY A 9 8.24 -3.03 41.66
CA GLY A 9 8.25 -3.60 40.31
C GLY A 9 6.92 -4.25 39.92
N LEU A 10 6.28 -4.98 40.85
CA LEU A 10 4.97 -5.58 40.63
C LEU A 10 3.86 -4.53 40.44
N VAL A 11 3.88 -3.43 41.21
CA VAL A 11 2.90 -2.34 41.07
C VAL A 11 3.05 -1.62 39.73
N LEU A 12 4.28 -1.40 39.25
CA LEU A 12 4.55 -0.78 37.94
C LEU A 12 4.12 -1.68 36.76
N SER A 13 4.10 -3.00 36.95
CA SER A 13 3.77 -3.97 35.90
C SER A 13 2.27 -4.01 35.55
N ILE A 14 1.38 -3.54 36.44
CA ILE A 14 -0.08 -3.62 36.27
C ILE A 14 -0.66 -2.41 35.50
N ILE A 15 0.14 -1.37 35.30
CA ILE A 15 -0.29 -0.10 34.67
C ILE A 15 -0.09 -0.13 33.14
N GLY A 16 0.76 -1.02 32.62
CA GLY A 16 1.08 -1.13 31.21
C GLY A 16 0.09 -1.96 30.40
N ARG A 17 -1.11 -1.44 30.11
CA ARG A 17 -1.95 -2.01 29.04
C ARG A 17 -1.54 -1.41 27.69
N ALA A 18 -0.53 -2.01 27.05
CA ALA A 18 -0.24 -1.72 25.65
C ALA A 18 -1.30 -2.38 24.77
N SER A 19 -2.32 -1.62 24.34
CA SER A 19 -3.24 -2.07 23.29
C SER A 19 -2.62 -1.72 21.94
N ALA A 20 -1.86 -2.65 21.37
CA ALA A 20 -1.30 -2.50 20.04
C ALA A 20 -2.36 -2.88 19.01
N THR A 21 -3.22 -1.94 18.64
CA THR A 21 -3.89 -1.96 17.33
C THR A 21 -3.39 -0.76 16.54
N VAL A 22 -2.08 -0.70 16.30
CA VAL A 22 -1.50 0.34 15.44
C VAL A 22 -1.66 -0.13 14.01
N VAL A 23 -2.89 -0.03 13.51
CA VAL A 23 -3.10 0.06 12.08
C VAL A 23 -3.10 1.55 11.80
N ASP A 24 -1.99 2.05 11.26
CA ASP A 24 -1.86 3.47 10.91
C ASP A 24 -3.03 3.86 9.99
N LYS A 25 -3.73 4.94 10.34
CA LYS A 25 -4.85 5.42 9.53
C LYS A 25 -4.33 6.08 8.26
N GLY A 26 -5.22 6.25 7.29
CA GLY A 26 -4.96 7.02 6.08
C GLY A 26 -4.43 8.43 6.39
N THR A 27 -4.84 9.06 7.49
CA THR A 27 -4.29 10.35 7.96
C THR A 27 -2.82 10.27 8.34
N ASP A 28 -2.40 9.20 9.02
CA ASP A 28 -1.01 9.02 9.46
C ASP A 28 -0.12 8.67 8.26
N ALA A 29 -0.64 7.81 7.38
CA ALA A 29 -0.04 7.47 6.11
C ALA A 29 0.08 8.69 5.17
N GLN A 30 -0.94 9.55 5.10
CA GLN A 30 -0.94 10.77 4.30
C GLN A 30 0.21 11.68 4.72
N ARG A 31 0.29 12.00 6.01
CA ARG A 31 1.38 12.82 6.55
C ARG A 31 2.76 12.24 6.24
N SER A 32 2.90 10.93 6.42
CA SER A 32 4.15 10.22 6.14
C SER A 32 4.54 10.30 4.67
N CYS A 33 3.57 10.15 3.77
CA CYS A 33 3.78 10.24 2.32
C CYS A 33 3.99 11.66 1.82
N GLU A 34 3.40 12.67 2.44
CA GLU A 34 3.69 14.08 2.17
C GLU A 34 5.16 14.40 2.44
N ILE A 35 5.70 13.94 3.58
CA ILE A 35 7.12 14.10 3.93
C ILE A 35 8.02 13.41 2.89
N LEU A 36 7.67 12.18 2.49
CA LEU A 36 8.41 11.44 1.46
C LEU A 36 8.40 12.19 0.12
N VAL A 37 7.24 12.64 -0.34
CA VAL A 37 7.09 13.28 -1.67
C VAL A 37 7.76 14.65 -1.73
N GLN A 38 7.75 15.40 -0.63
CA GLN A 38 8.39 16.71 -0.53
C GLN A 38 9.90 16.61 -0.30
N SER A 39 10.43 15.42 0.01
CA SER A 39 11.83 15.21 0.44
C SER A 39 12.24 16.13 1.58
N SER A 40 11.32 16.44 2.50
CA SER A 40 11.46 17.48 3.52
C SER A 40 11.93 16.92 4.88
N PHE A 41 12.99 16.11 4.88
CA PHE A 41 13.50 15.49 6.11
C PHE A 41 14.28 16.50 6.97
N ARG A 42 13.70 16.94 8.09
CA ARG A 42 14.35 17.92 8.98
C ARG A 42 15.02 17.24 10.18
N ASN A 43 14.58 16.03 10.51
CA ASN A 43 15.08 15.25 11.64
C ASN A 43 14.91 13.73 11.37
N GLN A 44 15.33 12.91 12.35
CA GLN A 44 15.24 11.45 12.26
C GLN A 44 13.79 10.93 12.25
N ASP A 45 12.86 11.63 12.89
CA ASP A 45 11.45 11.24 12.91
C ASP A 45 10.79 11.45 11.54
N ASP A 46 11.16 12.52 10.83
CA ASP A 46 10.72 12.78 9.45
C ASP A 46 11.25 11.69 8.51
N ALA A 47 12.53 11.33 8.63
CA ALA A 47 13.13 10.25 7.85
C ALA A 47 12.47 8.89 8.14
N ARG A 48 12.18 8.61 9.42
CA ARG A 48 11.45 7.40 9.83
C ARG A 48 10.03 7.38 9.25
N SER A 49 9.31 8.51 9.32
CA SER A 49 7.95 8.63 8.78
C SER A 49 7.93 8.45 7.27
N ALA A 50 8.90 9.03 6.57
CA ALA A 50 9.06 8.82 5.13
C ALA A 50 9.31 7.36 4.77
N GLY A 51 10.18 6.67 5.54
CA GLY A 51 10.40 5.24 5.40
C GLY A 51 9.15 4.40 5.67
N THR A 52 8.28 4.81 6.61
CA THR A 52 6.97 4.17 6.81
C THR A 52 6.09 4.29 5.57
N CYS A 53 6.02 5.48 4.94
CA CYS A 53 5.31 5.61 3.67
C CYS A 53 5.92 4.73 2.58
N GLU A 54 7.26 4.76 2.43
CA GLU A 54 7.97 3.99 1.41
C GLU A 54 7.64 2.50 1.51
N GLY A 55 7.78 1.91 2.70
CA GLY A 55 7.48 0.50 2.92
C GLY A 55 6.00 0.15 2.73
N MET A 56 5.08 1.04 3.10
CA MET A 56 3.65 0.83 2.87
C MET A 56 3.33 0.83 1.37
N ILE A 57 3.83 1.82 0.62
CA ILE A 57 3.60 1.94 -0.82
C ILE A 57 4.23 0.75 -1.56
N GLU A 58 5.47 0.39 -1.22
CA GLU A 58 6.13 -0.78 -1.79
C GLU A 58 5.32 -2.06 -1.53
N THR A 59 4.87 -2.27 -0.29
CA THR A 59 4.01 -3.40 0.07
C THR A 59 2.74 -3.39 -0.77
N ALA A 60 2.02 -2.28 -0.83
CA ALA A 60 0.81 -2.18 -1.65
C ALA A 60 1.10 -2.48 -3.13
N MET A 61 2.21 -1.99 -3.70
CA MET A 61 2.57 -2.21 -5.09
C MET A 61 2.89 -3.68 -5.38
N ILE A 62 3.65 -4.35 -4.50
CA ILE A 62 4.06 -5.75 -4.66
C ILE A 62 2.85 -6.69 -4.53
N PHE A 63 1.97 -6.43 -3.57
CA PHE A 63 0.86 -7.34 -3.27
C PHE A 63 -0.38 -7.10 -4.12
N SER A 64 -0.63 -5.87 -4.58
CA SER A 64 -1.86 -5.54 -5.33
C SER A 64 -2.16 -6.45 -6.52
N PRO A 65 -1.19 -6.87 -7.36
CA PRO A 65 -1.47 -7.76 -8.50
C PRO A 65 -1.94 -9.16 -8.09
N ASN A 66 -1.62 -9.58 -6.86
CA ASN A 66 -1.90 -10.93 -6.34
C ASN A 66 -3.20 -11.00 -5.52
N LEU A 67 -3.89 -9.87 -5.35
CA LEU A 67 -5.17 -9.82 -4.66
C LEU A 67 -6.31 -10.41 -5.53
N PRO A 68 -7.47 -10.73 -4.93
CA PRO A 68 -8.68 -11.10 -5.65
C PRO A 68 -9.07 -10.08 -6.74
N THR A 69 -9.68 -10.55 -7.83
CA THR A 69 -10.03 -9.73 -9.01
C THR A 69 -10.86 -8.50 -8.69
N ASN A 70 -11.72 -8.57 -7.66
CA ASN A 70 -12.58 -7.47 -7.25
C ASN A 70 -11.87 -6.37 -6.44
N ILE A 71 -10.60 -6.52 -6.08
CA ILE A 71 -9.82 -5.53 -5.30
C ILE A 71 -8.37 -5.36 -5.77
N ARG A 72 -7.90 -6.16 -6.72
CA ARG A 72 -6.53 -6.07 -7.24
C ARG A 72 -6.29 -4.79 -8.02
N ALA A 73 -5.01 -4.43 -8.10
CA ALA A 73 -4.49 -3.38 -8.96
C ALA A 73 -3.27 -3.88 -9.71
N CYS A 74 -2.98 -3.28 -10.87
CA CYS A 74 -1.86 -3.63 -11.72
C CYS A 74 -0.90 -2.44 -11.89
N PRO A 75 -0.23 -2.00 -10.80
CA PRO A 75 0.79 -0.96 -10.89
C PRO A 75 1.91 -1.37 -11.85
N PRO A 76 2.58 -0.40 -12.50
CA PRO A 76 3.68 -0.68 -13.43
C PRO A 76 4.83 -1.41 -12.71
N ALA A 77 5.38 -2.45 -13.35
CA ALA A 77 6.42 -3.31 -12.77
C ALA A 77 7.74 -2.57 -12.41
N GLN A 78 8.02 -1.45 -13.07
CA GLN A 78 9.14 -0.55 -12.76
C GLN A 78 8.65 0.77 -12.12
N GLY A 79 7.46 0.75 -11.51
CA GLY A 79 6.88 1.91 -10.85
C GLY A 79 7.77 2.38 -9.70
N SER A 80 8.08 3.66 -9.68
CA SER A 80 8.78 4.27 -8.56
C SER A 80 7.88 4.33 -7.32
N ILE A 81 8.41 4.01 -6.14
CA ILE A 81 7.71 4.20 -4.86
C ILE A 81 7.25 5.66 -4.71
N LEU A 82 8.06 6.63 -5.14
CA LEU A 82 7.67 8.05 -5.14
C LEU A 82 6.44 8.33 -6.02
N GLN A 83 6.29 7.61 -7.14
CA GLN A 83 5.09 7.72 -7.98
C GLN A 83 3.88 7.07 -7.31
N GLY A 84 4.05 5.92 -6.66
CA GLY A 84 3.00 5.30 -5.86
C GLY A 84 2.52 6.21 -4.73
N ALA A 85 3.44 6.85 -4.01
CA ALA A 85 3.11 7.82 -2.96
C ALA A 85 2.31 9.02 -3.51
N LYS A 86 2.67 9.55 -4.69
CA LYS A 86 1.90 10.62 -5.36
C LYS A 86 0.50 10.18 -5.77
N VAL A 87 0.34 8.95 -6.24
CA VAL A 87 -0.98 8.38 -6.56
C VAL A 87 -1.84 8.27 -5.31
N PHE A 88 -1.27 7.75 -4.22
CA PHE A 88 -1.93 7.64 -2.93
C PHE A 88 -2.40 8.99 -2.39
N LEU A 89 -1.53 10.01 -2.37
CA LEU A 89 -1.89 11.36 -1.91
C LEU A 89 -3.01 11.96 -2.76
N ARG A 90 -2.91 11.86 -4.09
CA ARG A 90 -3.95 12.35 -5.01
C ARG A 90 -5.29 11.65 -4.76
N TYR A 91 -5.28 10.35 -4.48
CA TYR A 91 -6.49 9.61 -4.19
C TYR A 91 -7.16 10.13 -2.90
N LEU A 92 -6.39 10.37 -1.85
CA LEU A 92 -6.91 10.94 -0.59
C LEU A 92 -7.42 12.37 -0.77
N ASP A 93 -6.77 13.20 -1.58
CA ASP A 93 -7.26 14.55 -1.91
C ASP A 93 -8.66 14.50 -2.54
N ASN A 94 -8.91 13.50 -3.40
CA ASN A 94 -10.19 13.29 -4.05
C ASN A 94 -11.21 12.52 -3.18
N ASN A 95 -10.75 11.84 -2.13
CA ASN A 95 -11.55 10.93 -1.30
C ASN A 95 -11.25 11.13 0.20
N PRO A 96 -11.48 12.33 0.76
CA PRO A 96 -11.03 12.67 2.12
C PRO A 96 -11.64 11.77 3.20
N ASP A 97 -12.85 11.26 2.99
CA ASP A 97 -13.51 10.33 3.92
C ASP A 97 -12.75 9.00 4.09
N ARG A 98 -11.88 8.64 3.15
CA ARG A 98 -11.08 7.41 3.22
C ARG A 98 -9.87 7.56 4.15
N ALA A 99 -9.48 8.78 4.53
CA ALA A 99 -8.35 9.01 5.43
C ALA A 99 -8.53 8.38 6.82
N LYS A 100 -9.77 8.07 7.22
CA LYS A 100 -10.07 7.38 8.49
C LYS A 100 -9.80 5.87 8.47
N GLU A 101 -9.71 5.28 7.28
CA GLU A 101 -9.50 3.85 7.06
C GLU A 101 -8.01 3.47 7.21
N PRO A 102 -7.65 2.18 7.32
CA PRO A 102 -6.26 1.73 7.31
C PRO A 102 -5.47 2.23 6.09
N GLY A 103 -4.29 2.82 6.31
CA GLY A 103 -3.47 3.42 5.25
C GLY A 103 -3.14 2.44 4.11
N LEU A 104 -2.77 1.20 4.44
CA LEU A 104 -2.48 0.16 3.44
C LEU A 104 -3.72 -0.19 2.58
N THR A 105 -4.90 -0.25 3.19
CA THR A 105 -6.16 -0.50 2.46
C THR A 105 -6.40 0.62 1.46
N VAL A 106 -6.26 1.88 1.90
CA VAL A 106 -6.44 3.05 1.03
C VAL A 106 -5.37 3.09 -0.07
N ALA A 107 -4.13 2.67 0.22
CA ALA A 107 -3.07 2.58 -0.79
C ALA A 107 -3.44 1.59 -1.91
N ILE A 108 -3.92 0.39 -1.56
CA ILE A 108 -4.38 -0.61 -2.55
C ILE A 108 -5.54 -0.06 -3.38
N GLU A 109 -6.52 0.61 -2.74
CA GLU A 109 -7.63 1.24 -3.43
C GLU A 109 -7.17 2.33 -4.40
N SER A 110 -6.22 3.18 -3.97
CA SER A 110 -5.63 4.22 -4.82
C SER A 110 -4.94 3.65 -6.05
N PHE A 111 -4.29 2.49 -5.91
CA PHE A 111 -3.62 1.84 -7.03
C PHE A 111 -4.62 1.19 -7.97
N ARG A 112 -5.72 0.65 -7.44
CA ARG A 112 -6.78 0.11 -8.28
C ARG A 112 -7.45 1.21 -9.11
N ASP A 113 -7.68 2.37 -8.50
CA ASP A 113 -8.24 3.55 -9.17
C ASP A 113 -7.30 4.06 -10.29
N ALA A 114 -6.00 4.17 -10.00
CA ALA A 114 -5.02 4.68 -10.96
C ALA A 114 -4.57 3.65 -12.02
N TRP A 115 -4.52 2.36 -11.65
CA TRP A 115 -3.96 1.27 -12.44
C TRP A 115 -4.83 0.01 -12.36
N PRO A 116 -6.04 0.03 -12.94
CA PRO A 116 -6.89 -1.15 -13.01
C PRO A 116 -6.24 -2.25 -13.85
N CYS A 117 -6.43 -3.50 -13.45
CA CYS A 117 -5.97 -4.65 -14.23
C CYS A 117 -6.87 -4.87 -15.46
N GLN A 118 -6.28 -5.18 -16.62
CA GLN A 118 -7.06 -5.47 -17.83
C GLN A 118 -7.88 -6.76 -17.67
N GLY A 119 -9.17 -6.69 -17.97
CA GLY A 119 -10.08 -7.83 -17.93
C GLY A 119 -10.97 -7.91 -16.69
N ASP A 120 -10.80 -7.02 -15.70
CA ASP A 120 -11.65 -6.99 -14.50
C ASP A 120 -12.97 -6.22 -14.67
N ASP A 121 -13.06 -5.38 -15.71
CA ASP A 121 -14.29 -4.70 -16.17
C ASP A 121 -14.75 -5.17 -17.56
N ALA A 122 -14.17 -6.26 -18.08
CA ALA A 122 -14.56 -6.80 -19.38
C ALA A 122 -15.86 -7.61 -19.23
N GLU A 123 -17.00 -6.97 -19.50
CA GLU A 123 -18.17 -7.66 -20.04
C GLU A 123 -17.69 -8.64 -21.14
N PRO A 124 -18.22 -9.89 -21.23
CA PRO A 124 -17.64 -10.92 -22.08
C PRO A 124 -17.86 -10.57 -23.56
N SER A 125 -16.97 -9.75 -24.11
CA SER A 125 -16.92 -9.46 -25.53
C SER A 125 -16.37 -10.68 -26.24
N THR A 126 -17.28 -11.52 -26.69
CA THR A 126 -17.11 -12.56 -27.70
C THR A 126 -16.14 -12.10 -28.79
N LYS A 127 -14.87 -12.49 -28.71
CA LYS A 127 -13.92 -12.41 -29.84
C LYS A 127 -13.69 -13.81 -30.40
N THR A 128 -14.65 -14.21 -31.21
CA THR A 128 -14.51 -15.21 -32.26
C THR A 128 -13.49 -14.73 -33.30
N GLY A 129 -12.53 -15.58 -33.66
CA GLY A 129 -11.66 -15.43 -34.84
C GLY A 129 -10.22 -15.04 -34.50
N SER A 130 -9.16 -15.70 -34.98
CA SER A 130 -9.03 -16.73 -36.00
C SER A 130 -7.73 -17.51 -35.76
N LYS A 131 -7.82 -18.84 -35.83
CA LYS A 131 -6.69 -19.78 -35.95
C LYS A 131 -5.92 -19.45 -37.24
N LYS A 132 -4.69 -18.94 -37.17
CA LYS A 132 -3.77 -18.94 -38.32
C LYS A 132 -2.87 -20.18 -38.24
N ARG A 133 -3.08 -21.10 -39.18
CA ARG A 133 -2.24 -22.29 -39.43
C ARG A 133 -0.83 -21.87 -39.89
N ALA A 134 0.15 -22.68 -39.51
CA ALA A 134 1.56 -22.58 -39.88
C ALA A 134 1.81 -22.79 -41.39
N PRO A 135 2.94 -22.30 -41.96
CA PRO A 135 3.47 -22.77 -43.22
C PRO A 135 4.57 -23.82 -43.01
N THR A 136 4.34 -25.02 -43.54
CA THR A 136 5.35 -26.07 -43.76
C THR A 136 6.41 -25.62 -44.79
N LYS A 137 7.69 -25.73 -44.45
CA LYS A 137 8.82 -25.52 -45.39
C LYS A 137 8.96 -26.69 -46.37
N PRO A 138 9.31 -26.46 -47.65
CA PRO A 138 9.74 -27.52 -48.55
C PRO A 138 11.21 -27.89 -48.29
N LYS A 139 11.51 -29.18 -48.38
CA LYS A 139 12.87 -29.74 -48.36
C LYS A 139 13.57 -29.41 -49.68
N GLN A 140 14.83 -29.01 -49.60
CA GLN A 140 15.83 -29.17 -50.66
C GLN A 140 17.14 -29.59 -50.00
#